data_AF-A0A352LLH7-F1
#
_entry.id   AF-A0A352LLH7-F1
#
_cell.length_a   1.000
_cell.length_b   1.000
_cell.length_c   1.000
_cell.angle_alpha   90.00
_cell.angle_beta   90.00
_cell.angle_gamma   90.00
#
_symmetry.space_group_name_H-M   'P 1'
#
loop_
_entity.id
_entity.type
_entity.pdbx_description
1 polymer ?
#
loop_
_entity_poly.entity_id
_entity_poly.type
_entity_poly.pdbx_seq_one_letter_code
_entity_poly.pdbx_strand_id
1 'polypeptide(L)'
;MRWRIEQGFAQMKNEVNGRRLRVQERCYRGKVLLYLIATALRVMIRFNLEQHKALAPSSKLSIPGNSTTKLLMRMNKFKIRRGRSSESWLLDLLPKQVKQWLRVLFKSGLPPRRFS
;
A
#
# COMPACT_ATOMS: atom_id res chain seq x y z
N MET A 1 21.64 0.00 -1.86
CA MET A 1 20.66 -0.03 -2.99
C MET A 1 20.32 -1.46 -3.44
N ARG A 2 21.33 -2.31 -3.70
CA ARG A 2 21.18 -3.66 -4.29
C ARG A 2 20.25 -4.62 -3.51
N TRP A 3 20.40 -4.69 -2.19
CA TRP A 3 19.55 -5.54 -1.33
C TRP A 3 18.05 -5.21 -1.40
N ARG A 4 17.70 -3.93 -1.61
CA ARG A 4 16.30 -3.48 -1.73
C ARG A 4 15.67 -3.93 -3.04
N ILE A 5 16.45 -3.90 -4.11
CA ILE A 5 16.04 -4.37 -5.42
C ILE A 5 15.79 -5.89 -5.36
N GLU A 6 16.70 -6.63 -4.72
CA GLU A 6 16.56 -8.08 -4.51
C GLU A 6 15.34 -8.43 -3.65
N GLN A 7 15.06 -7.67 -2.58
CA GLN A 7 13.83 -7.85 -1.82
C GLN A 7 12.56 -7.51 -2.61
N GLY A 8 12.61 -6.49 -3.47
CA GLY A 8 11.52 -6.18 -4.40
C GLY A 8 11.26 -7.34 -5.37
N PHE A 9 12.32 -7.90 -5.96
CA PHE A 9 12.21 -9.07 -6.83
C PHE A 9 11.76 -10.34 -6.08
N ALA A 10 12.19 -10.55 -4.84
CA ALA A 10 11.75 -11.66 -4.02
C ALA A 10 10.24 -11.55 -3.70
N GLN A 11 9.76 -10.33 -3.38
CA GLN A 11 8.33 -10.07 -3.20
C GLN A 11 7.55 -10.34 -4.50
N MET A 12 8.04 -9.85 -5.63
CA MET A 12 7.42 -10.10 -6.94
C MET A 12 7.28 -11.60 -7.24
N LYS A 13 8.35 -12.38 -7.01
CA LYS A 13 8.37 -13.82 -7.29
C LYS A 13 7.48 -14.64 -6.33
N ASN A 14 7.51 -14.33 -5.04
CA ASN A 14 6.93 -15.17 -3.99
C ASN A 14 5.60 -14.65 -3.43
N GLU A 15 5.45 -13.34 -3.24
CA GLU A 15 4.25 -12.77 -2.61
C GLU A 15 3.16 -12.41 -3.61
N VAL A 16 3.53 -12.08 -4.86
CA VAL A 16 2.59 -11.63 -5.90
C VAL A 16 2.36 -12.72 -6.96
N ASN A 17 2.67 -14.00 -6.71
CA ASN A 17 2.47 -15.07 -7.70
C ASN A 17 3.15 -14.82 -9.07
N GLY A 18 4.20 -13.99 -9.15
CA GLY A 18 4.88 -13.65 -10.41
C GLY A 18 5.43 -14.86 -11.17
N ARG A 19 5.73 -15.96 -10.47
CA ARG A 19 6.13 -17.26 -11.05
C ARG A 19 5.05 -17.90 -11.95
N ARG A 20 3.79 -17.46 -11.87
CA ARG A 20 2.66 -17.97 -12.68
C ARG A 20 2.37 -17.15 -13.94
N LEU A 21 3.24 -16.21 -14.31
CA LEU A 21 3.17 -15.50 -15.59
C LEU A 21 3.47 -16.47 -16.75
N ARG A 22 2.47 -17.24 -17.17
CA ARG A 22 2.56 -18.08 -18.37
C ARG A 22 2.53 -17.15 -19.58
N VAL A 23 3.63 -17.11 -20.32
CA VAL A 23 3.89 -16.22 -21.48
C VAL A 23 2.84 -16.38 -22.60
N GLN A 24 2.09 -17.48 -22.60
CA GLN A 24 1.12 -17.84 -23.64
C GLN A 24 -0.29 -17.25 -23.45
N GLU A 25 -0.56 -16.51 -22.37
CA GLU A 25 -1.88 -15.93 -22.16
C GLU A 25 -2.05 -14.61 -22.94
N ARG A 26 -3.19 -14.45 -23.64
CA ARG A 26 -3.55 -13.25 -24.42
C ARG A 26 -3.47 -11.93 -23.61
N CYS A 27 -3.54 -12.01 -22.28
CA CYS A 27 -3.47 -10.89 -21.35
C CYS A 27 -2.11 -10.75 -20.62
N TYR A 28 -1.03 -11.39 -21.09
CA TYR A 28 0.28 -11.40 -20.43
C TYR A 28 0.79 -10.00 -20.06
N ARG A 29 0.74 -9.04 -21.00
CA ARG A 29 1.18 -7.65 -20.76
C ARG A 29 0.42 -6.96 -19.63
N GLY A 30 -0.90 -7.16 -19.56
CA GLY A 30 -1.74 -6.62 -18.48
C GLY A 30 -1.43 -7.24 -17.12
N LYS A 31 -1.15 -8.55 -17.09
CA LYS A 31 -0.71 -9.24 -15.86
C LYS A 31 0.64 -8.72 -15.39
N VAL A 32 1.61 -8.56 -16.30
CA VAL A 32 2.93 -7.97 -15.98
C VAL A 32 2.78 -6.56 -15.40
N LEU A 33 1.95 -5.71 -16.01
CA LEU A 33 1.68 -4.36 -15.51
C LEU A 33 1.12 -4.38 -14.07
N LEU A 34 0.10 -5.21 -13.82
CA LEU A 34 -0.48 -5.39 -12.48
C LEU A 34 0.60 -5.79 -11.46
N TYR A 35 1.49 -6.72 -11.83
CA TYR A 35 2.57 -7.17 -10.96
C TYR A 35 3.62 -6.09 -10.70
N LEU A 36 3.96 -5.28 -11.70
CA LEU A 36 4.87 -4.16 -11.53
C LEU A 36 4.29 -3.13 -10.57
N ILE A 37 3.01 -2.75 -10.75
CA ILE A 37 2.33 -1.80 -9.85
C ILE A 37 2.28 -2.35 -8.42
N ALA A 38 1.87 -3.62 -8.26
CA ALA A 38 1.79 -4.24 -6.95
C ALA A 38 3.16 -4.32 -6.24
N THR A 39 4.21 -4.71 -6.97
CA THR A 39 5.58 -4.77 -6.42
C THR A 39 6.10 -3.39 -6.09
N ALA A 40 5.94 -2.42 -6.99
CA ALA A 40 6.37 -1.03 -6.78
C ALA A 40 5.73 -0.45 -5.52
N LEU A 41 4.41 -0.61 -5.36
CA LEU A 41 3.69 -0.15 -4.18
C LEU A 41 4.22 -0.79 -2.88
N ARG A 42 4.46 -2.11 -2.89
CA ARG A 42 5.00 -2.81 -1.71
C ARG A 42 6.41 -2.33 -1.33
N VAL A 43 7.26 -2.09 -2.33
CA VAL A 43 8.61 -1.55 -2.12
C VAL A 43 8.53 -0.13 -1.57
N MET A 44 7.67 0.73 -2.12
CA MET A 44 7.46 2.10 -1.62
C MET A 44 7.01 2.12 -0.16
N ILE A 45 6.07 1.25 0.22
CA ILE A 45 5.59 1.14 1.60
C ILE A 45 6.74 0.79 2.56
N ARG A 46 7.56 -0.22 2.22
CA ARG A 46 8.71 -0.63 3.06
C ARG A 46 9.78 0.45 3.13
N PHE A 47 10.08 1.07 1.99
CA PHE A 47 11.04 2.17 1.91
C PHE A 47 10.62 3.36 2.78
N ASN A 48 9.35 3.77 2.70
CA ASN A 48 8.82 4.87 3.50
C ASN A 48 8.84 4.55 4.99
N LEU A 49 8.57 3.30 5.39
CA LEU A 49 8.70 2.86 6.77
C LEU A 49 10.16 2.97 7.27
N GLU A 50 11.12 2.50 6.48
CA GLU A 50 12.54 2.57 6.83
C GLU A 50 13.03 4.01 6.95
N GLN A 51 12.66 4.88 6.00
CA GLN A 51 12.95 6.31 6.10
C GLN A 51 12.37 6.92 7.36
N HIS A 52 11.12 6.60 7.69
CA HIS A 52 10.49 7.10 8.91
C HIS A 52 11.19 6.60 10.18
N LYS A 53 11.61 5.34 10.21
CA LYS A 53 12.37 4.78 11.36
C LYS A 53 13.73 5.44 11.52
N ALA A 54 14.40 5.78 10.41
CA ALA A 54 15.66 6.52 10.45
C ALA A 54 15.49 7.95 11.01
N LEU A 55 14.40 8.63 10.64
CA LEU A 55 14.11 10.00 11.10
C LEU A 55 13.52 10.04 12.52
N ALA A 56 12.74 9.04 12.89
CA ALA A 56 12.03 8.97 14.17
C ALA A 56 12.16 7.55 14.78
N PRO A 57 13.31 7.23 15.39
CA PRO A 57 13.59 5.89 15.92
C PRO A 57 12.68 5.49 17.09
N SER A 58 12.10 6.47 17.81
CA SER A 58 11.14 6.24 18.89
C SER A 58 9.73 5.87 18.40
N SER A 59 9.49 5.90 17.09
CA SER A 59 8.17 5.63 16.55
C SER A 59 7.80 4.14 16.62
N LYS A 60 6.66 3.85 17.25
CA LYS A 60 6.07 2.50 17.31
C LYS A 60 5.36 2.08 16.02
N LEU A 61 5.55 2.80 14.91
CA LEU A 61 4.91 2.48 13.64
C LEU A 61 5.51 1.19 13.05
N SER A 62 4.66 0.20 12.83
CA SER A 62 5.03 -1.06 12.20
C SER A 62 4.00 -1.49 11.17
N ILE A 63 4.45 -2.32 10.23
CA ILE A 63 3.56 -3.03 9.31
C ILE A 63 2.97 -4.22 10.09
N PRO A 64 1.64 -4.38 10.12
CA PRO A 64 0.99 -5.46 10.85
C PRO A 64 1.47 -6.83 10.39
N GLY A 65 2.07 -7.59 11.31
CA GLY A 65 2.64 -8.91 11.04
C GLY A 65 3.76 -8.90 9.99
N ASN A 66 4.45 -7.77 9.82
CA ASN A 66 5.50 -7.55 8.80
C ASN A 66 5.06 -7.90 7.36
N SER A 67 3.76 -7.94 7.09
CA SER A 67 3.19 -8.32 5.81
C SER A 67 2.40 -7.18 5.21
N THR A 68 2.86 -6.68 4.05
CA THR A 68 2.16 -5.65 3.29
C THR A 68 0.76 -6.13 2.87
N THR A 69 0.57 -7.43 2.63
CA THR A 69 -0.74 -8.00 2.35
C THR A 69 -1.69 -7.86 3.55
N LYS A 70 -1.24 -8.18 4.76
CA LYS A 70 -2.05 -7.99 5.99
C LYS A 70 -2.38 -6.52 6.23
N LEU A 71 -1.45 -5.61 5.94
CA LEU A 71 -1.68 -4.17 6.00
C LEU A 71 -2.81 -3.75 5.04
N LEU A 72 -2.70 -4.11 3.76
CA LEU A 72 -3.69 -3.75 2.74
C LEU A 72 -5.07 -4.35 3.06
N MET A 73 -5.14 -5.59 3.54
CA MET A 73 -6.40 -6.20 3.98
C MET A 73 -7.05 -5.45 5.15
N ARG A 74 -6.26 -4.99 6.13
CA ARG A 74 -6.79 -4.18 7.24
C ARG A 74 -7.28 -2.82 6.75
N MET A 75 -6.58 -2.21 5.80
CA MET A 75 -6.99 -0.93 5.22
C MET A 75 -8.24 -1.04 4.36
N ASN A 76 -8.45 -2.15 3.66
CA ASN A 76 -9.63 -2.41 2.83
C ASN A 76 -10.96 -2.38 3.62
N LYS A 77 -10.90 -2.46 4.95
CA LYS A 77 -12.08 -2.33 5.82
C LYS A 77 -12.63 -0.91 5.87
N PHE A 78 -11.81 0.10 5.59
CA PHE A 78 -12.21 1.50 5.66
C PHE A 78 -12.56 1.99 4.26
N LYS A 79 -13.78 2.50 4.11
CA LYS A 79 -14.28 3.00 2.84
C LYS A 79 -14.58 4.48 2.93
N ILE A 80 -14.46 5.13 1.78
CA ILE A 80 -14.91 6.49 1.58
C ILE A 80 -16.13 6.39 0.67
N ARG A 81 -17.26 6.90 1.13
CA ARG A 81 -18.51 6.91 0.37
C ARG A 81 -18.82 8.34 -0.06
N ARG A 82 -19.39 8.51 -1.27
CA ARG A 82 -19.93 9.80 -1.71
C ARG A 82 -21.28 10.01 -1.05
N GLY A 83 -21.47 11.12 -0.34
CA GLY A 83 -22.79 11.56 0.11
C GLY A 83 -23.68 11.83 -1.10
N ARG A 84 -24.92 11.33 -1.08
CA ARG A 84 -25.88 11.55 -2.20
C ARG A 84 -26.52 12.95 -2.17
N SER A 85 -26.65 13.54 -0.99
CA SER A 85 -27.38 14.81 -0.78
C SER A 85 -26.44 15.97 -0.42
N SER A 86 -25.33 15.70 0.26
CA SER A 86 -24.30 16.69 0.57
C SER A 86 -23.09 16.50 -0.33
N GLU A 87 -22.46 17.61 -0.74
CA GLU A 87 -21.17 17.63 -1.44
C GLU A 87 -19.99 17.24 -0.53
N SER A 88 -20.15 16.12 0.19
CA SER A 88 -19.21 15.63 1.18
C SER A 88 -18.86 14.16 0.97
N TRP A 89 -17.61 13.84 1.26
CA TRP A 89 -17.16 12.47 1.46
C TRP A 89 -17.57 11.98 2.85
N LEU A 90 -18.29 10.87 2.90
CA LEU A 90 -18.58 10.12 4.10
C LEU A 90 -17.40 9.17 4.36
N LEU A 91 -16.49 9.58 5.23
CA LEU A 91 -15.38 8.75 5.68
C LEU A 91 -15.84 7.89 6.84
N ASP A 92 -15.52 6.59 6.80
CA ASP A 92 -15.59 5.75 8.00
C ASP A 92 -14.66 6.30 9.10
N LEU A 93 -14.98 6.03 10.37
CA LEU A 93 -14.15 6.45 11.49
C LEU A 93 -12.76 5.79 11.41
N LEU A 94 -11.75 6.57 11.02
CA LEU A 94 -10.38 6.08 10.88
C LEU A 94 -9.65 6.04 12.24
N PRO A 95 -9.17 4.86 12.69
CA PRO A 95 -8.31 4.77 13.86
C PRO A 95 -7.02 5.56 13.69
N LYS A 96 -6.43 6.03 14.80
CA LYS A 96 -5.17 6.80 14.82
C LYS A 96 -4.05 6.09 14.04
N GLN A 97 -3.94 4.77 14.19
CA GLN A 97 -2.94 3.96 13.50
C GLN A 97 -3.12 3.98 11.97
N VAL A 98 -4.36 3.95 11.48
CA VAL A 98 -4.65 3.97 10.03
C VAL A 98 -4.33 5.34 9.43
N LYS A 99 -4.67 6.41 10.15
CA LYS A 99 -4.26 7.78 9.77
C LYS A 99 -2.74 7.90 9.66
N GLN A 100 -2.01 7.28 10.60
CA GLN A 100 -0.56 7.26 10.58
C GLN A 100 0.00 6.43 9.41
N TRP A 101 -0.61 5.29 9.08
CA TRP A 101 -0.25 4.52 7.89
C TRP A 101 -0.41 5.34 6.61
N LEU A 102 -1.54 6.03 6.42
CA LEU A 102 -1.77 6.89 5.26
C LEU A 102 -0.67 7.96 5.14
N ARG A 103 -0.43 8.70 6.23
CA ARG A 103 0.56 9.78 6.25
C ARG A 103 1.99 9.30 6.00
N VAL A 104 2.39 8.19 6.62
CA VAL A 104 3.79 7.74 6.60
C VAL A 104 4.07 6.75 5.49
N LEU A 105 3.28 5.67 5.42
CA LEU A 105 3.55 4.56 4.49
C LEU A 105 3.14 4.92 3.06
N PHE A 106 1.99 5.58 2.90
CA PHE A 106 1.46 5.94 1.59
C PHE A 106 1.81 7.38 1.19
N LYS A 107 2.41 8.16 2.09
CA LYS A 107 2.68 9.59 1.91
C LYS A 107 1.44 10.35 1.41
N SER A 108 0.25 9.90 1.84
CA SER A 108 -1.03 10.49 1.49
C SER A 108 -1.61 11.27 2.66
N GLY A 109 -2.30 12.37 2.34
CA GLY A 109 -3.09 13.10 3.32
C GLY A 109 -4.29 12.29 3.80
N LEU A 110 -4.97 12.81 4.83
CA LEU A 110 -6.31 12.32 5.15
C LEU A 110 -7.23 12.62 3.96
N PRO A 111 -8.18 11.73 3.63
CA PRO A 111 -9.09 12.00 2.53
C PRO A 111 -9.89 13.28 2.83
N PRO A 112 -10.11 14.14 1.82
CA PRO A 112 -10.85 15.39 2.00
C PRO A 112 -12.30 15.07 2.40
N ARG A 113 -12.90 15.95 3.21
CA ARG A 113 -14.30 15.80 3.64
C ARG A 113 -15.30 16.40 2.64
N ARG A 114 -14.84 17.27 1.74
CA ARG A 114 -15.66 17.94 0.72
C ARG A 114 -15.16 17.60 -0.68
N PHE A 115 -16.04 17.66 -1.68
CA PHE A 115 -15.64 17.65 -3.08
C PHE A 115 -15.11 19.06 -3.41
N SER A 116 -13.79 19.25 -3.40
CA SER A 116 -13.16 20.47 -3.93
C SER A 116 -12.86 20.29 -5.40
#